data_AF-A0A8T5S026-F1
#
_entry.id   AF-A0A8T5S026-F1
#
_cell.length_a   1.000
_cell.length_b   1.000
_cell.length_c   1.000
_cell.angle_alpha   90.00
_cell.angle_beta   90.00
_cell.angle_gamma   90.00
#
_symmetry.space_group_name_H-M   'P 1'
#
loop_
_entity.id
_entity.type
_entity.pdbx_description
1 polymer ?
#
loop_
_entity_poly.entity_id
_entity_poly.type
_entity_poly.pdbx_seq_one_letter_code
_entity_poly.pdbx_strand_id
1 'polypeptide(L)'
;MNEYITKEKEKNPDSSEEGIKNELYTGKFLRNKLEKEIYMFLENYQDNYEEKLILWDGFCRVCFNKTDKGCTYDSGKPCRYPDKKRYSMEATGIAVTDMVKKLNLKIEWPPTNYVYRFGLICFK
;
A
#
# COMPACT_ATOMS: atom_id res chain seq x y z
N MET A 1 10.43 8.12 10.43
CA MET A 1 9.15 8.83 10.62
C MET A 1 9.39 10.10 11.41
N ASN A 2 9.84 10.03 12.67
CA ASN A 2 10.19 11.24 13.44
C ASN A 2 11.17 12.16 12.70
N GLU A 3 12.27 11.63 12.15
CA GLU A 3 13.21 12.42 11.33
C GLU A 3 12.56 13.07 10.10
N TYR A 4 11.63 12.37 9.44
CA TYR A 4 10.88 12.91 8.30
C TYR A 4 9.95 14.05 8.75
N ILE A 5 9.27 13.87 9.88
CA ILE A 5 8.38 14.89 10.45
C ILE A 5 9.20 16.14 10.81
N THR A 6 10.36 15.97 11.46
CA THR A 6 11.27 17.09 11.79
C THR A 6 11.68 17.84 10.54
N LYS A 7 12.14 17.14 9.50
CA LYS A 7 12.54 17.75 8.22
C LYS A 7 11.39 18.50 7.52
N GLU A 8 10.17 17.95 7.55
CA GLU A 8 9.03 18.63 6.94
C GLU A 8 8.54 19.83 7.76
N LYS A 9 8.66 19.77 9.09
CA LYS A 9 8.41 20.91 9.99
C LYS A 9 9.44 22.03 9.81
N GLU A 10 10.71 21.70 9.57
CA GLU A 10 11.74 22.71 9.26
C GLU A 10 11.44 23.45 7.95
N LYS A 11 10.90 22.74 6.94
CA LYS A 11 10.52 23.35 5.66
C LYS A 11 9.19 24.11 5.73
N ASN A 12 8.22 23.58 6.47
CA ASN A 12 6.86 24.11 6.56
C ASN A 12 6.39 24.11 8.03
N PRO A 13 6.81 25.11 8.84
CA PRO A 13 6.57 25.12 10.29
C PRO A 13 5.09 25.03 10.70
N ASP A 14 4.21 25.63 9.89
CA ASP A 14 2.76 25.69 10.13
C ASP A 14 2.03 24.38 9.84
N SER A 15 2.67 23.42 9.16
CA SER A 15 2.04 22.13 8.85
C SER A 15 1.80 21.34 10.14
N SER A 16 0.59 20.81 10.35
CA SER A 16 0.34 19.96 11.51
C SER A 16 1.12 18.64 11.41
N GLU A 17 1.61 18.11 12.53
CA GLU A 17 2.29 16.81 12.53
C GLU A 17 1.38 15.69 12.00
N GLU A 18 0.10 15.74 12.31
CA GLU A 18 -0.90 14.79 11.81
C GLU A 18 -1.03 14.87 10.29
N GLY A 19 -1.04 16.08 9.72
CA GLY A 19 -1.03 16.29 8.27
C GLY A 19 0.20 15.66 7.61
N ILE A 20 1.39 15.90 8.18
CA ILE A 20 2.66 15.35 7.69
C ILE A 20 2.65 13.81 7.78
N LYS A 21 2.18 13.25 8.89
CA LYS A 21 2.03 11.79 9.06
C LYS A 21 1.07 11.21 8.03
N ASN A 22 -0.08 11.84 7.82
CA ASN A 22 -1.07 11.42 6.84
C ASN A 22 -0.50 11.47 5.42
N GLU A 23 0.27 12.49 5.08
CA GLU A 23 0.97 12.56 3.80
C GLU A 23 2.02 11.45 3.67
N LEU A 24 2.78 11.14 4.71
CA LEU A 24 3.73 10.03 4.69
C LEU A 24 2.99 8.69 4.44
N TYR A 25 1.91 8.42 5.17
CA TYR A 25 1.13 7.18 5.06
C TYR A 25 0.34 7.06 3.76
N THR A 26 -0.14 8.15 3.20
CA THR A 26 -0.95 8.13 1.95
C THR A 26 -0.11 8.46 0.71
N GLY A 27 1.12 8.91 0.94
CA GLY A 27 2.02 9.49 -0.04
C GLY A 27 2.35 8.55 -1.18
N LYS A 28 2.43 9.14 -2.38
CA LYS A 28 2.74 8.40 -3.60
C LYS A 28 4.10 7.71 -3.56
N PHE A 29 5.06 8.31 -2.85
CA PHE A 29 6.43 7.80 -2.79
C PHE A 29 6.54 6.40 -2.18
N LEU A 30 6.03 6.19 -0.96
CA LEU A 30 6.09 4.87 -0.31
C LEU A 30 5.30 3.81 -1.08
N ARG A 31 4.18 4.18 -1.69
CA ARG A 31 3.37 3.27 -2.51
C ARG A 31 4.14 2.82 -3.77
N ASN A 32 4.72 3.77 -4.49
CA ASN A 32 5.48 3.45 -5.71
C ASN A 32 6.70 2.57 -5.41
N LYS A 33 7.27 2.66 -4.19
CA LYS A 33 8.33 1.76 -3.73
C LYS A 33 7.85 0.33 -3.57
N LEU A 34 6.74 0.09 -2.85
CA LEU A 34 6.19 -1.27 -2.70
C LEU A 34 5.87 -1.91 -4.05
N GLU A 35 5.24 -1.15 -4.95
CA GLU A 35 4.93 -1.64 -6.29
C GLU A 35 6.17 -2.03 -7.09
N LYS A 36 7.22 -1.20 -7.03
CA LYS A 36 8.49 -1.52 -7.65
C LYS A 36 9.14 -2.77 -7.04
N GLU A 37 9.14 -2.90 -5.71
CA GLU A 37 9.71 -4.06 -5.02
C GLU A 37 9.00 -5.36 -5.37
N ILE A 38 7.67 -5.34 -5.45
CA ILE A 38 6.87 -6.51 -5.86
C ILE A 38 7.21 -6.92 -7.29
N TYR A 39 7.26 -5.98 -8.24
CA TYR A 39 7.59 -6.33 -9.62
C TYR A 39 9.03 -6.81 -9.76
N MET A 40 9.99 -6.16 -9.08
CA MET A 40 11.37 -6.65 -9.04
C MET A 40 11.47 -8.06 -8.46
N PHE A 41 10.72 -8.37 -7.40
CA PHE A 41 10.66 -9.73 -6.87
C PHE A 41 10.11 -10.71 -7.91
N LEU A 42 8.99 -10.38 -8.55
CA LEU A 42 8.34 -11.24 -9.55
C LEU A 42 9.19 -11.46 -10.81
N GLU A 43 9.99 -10.49 -11.23
CA GLU A 43 10.92 -10.60 -12.36
C GLU A 43 12.08 -11.55 -12.05
N ASN A 44 12.49 -11.64 -10.79
CA ASN A 44 13.61 -12.48 -10.34
C ASN A 44 13.15 -13.82 -9.75
N TYR A 45 11.85 -14.01 -9.54
CA TYR A 45 11.30 -15.24 -8.98
C TYR A 45 11.33 -16.34 -10.04
N GLN A 46 12.12 -17.39 -9.82
CA GLN A 46 12.45 -18.40 -10.84
C GLN A 46 11.50 -19.60 -10.90
N ASP A 47 10.57 -19.74 -9.95
CA ASP A 47 9.64 -20.87 -9.98
C ASP A 47 8.55 -20.63 -11.04
N ASN A 48 8.15 -21.71 -11.71
CA ASN A 48 7.00 -21.69 -12.60
C ASN A 48 5.73 -21.80 -11.77
N TYR A 49 4.81 -20.84 -11.96
CA TYR A 49 3.49 -20.83 -11.36
C TYR A 49 2.45 -20.64 -12.48
N GLU A 50 1.32 -21.34 -12.38
CA GLU A 50 0.23 -21.22 -13.35
C GLU A 50 -0.51 -19.90 -13.15
N GLU A 51 -0.67 -19.50 -11.89
CA GLU A 51 -1.39 -18.30 -11.51
C GLU A 51 -0.65 -17.54 -10.40
N LYS A 52 -0.81 -16.21 -10.41
CA LYS A 52 -0.39 -15.34 -9.30
C LYS A 52 -1.49 -14.36 -8.93
N LEU A 53 -1.63 -14.15 -7.63
CA LEU A 53 -2.49 -13.13 -7.06
C LEU A 53 -1.66 -12.22 -6.17
N ILE A 54 -1.69 -10.92 -6.46
CA ILE A 54 -1.05 -9.89 -5.64
C ILE A 54 -2.11 -9.18 -4.81
N LEU A 55 -1.97 -9.24 -3.49
CA LEU A 55 -2.75 -8.49 -2.53
C LEU A 55 -1.95 -7.30 -2.04
N TRP A 56 -2.49 -6.11 -2.29
CA TRP A 56 -1.82 -4.83 -2.09
C TRP A 56 -2.13 -4.24 -0.72
N ASP A 57 -1.37 -3.21 -0.34
CA ASP A 57 -1.71 -2.38 0.80
C ASP A 57 -2.79 -1.35 0.41
N GLY A 58 -3.90 -1.35 1.14
CA GLY A 58 -4.99 -0.39 0.92
C GLY A 58 -5.77 -0.57 -0.39
N PHE A 59 -6.68 0.37 -0.65
CA PHE A 59 -7.71 0.22 -1.69
C PHE A 59 -7.20 0.43 -3.13
N CYS A 60 -7.95 -0.10 -4.10
CA CYS A 60 -7.70 0.07 -5.53
C CYS A 60 -7.84 1.53 -5.98
N ARG A 61 -6.79 2.08 -6.62
CA ARG A 61 -6.74 3.48 -7.06
C ARG A 61 -6.75 3.69 -8.57
N VAL A 62 -6.93 2.63 -9.38
CA VAL A 62 -6.88 2.70 -10.86
C VAL A 62 -7.77 3.81 -11.42
N CYS A 63 -8.95 3.95 -10.83
CA CYS A 63 -9.98 4.90 -11.23
C CYS A 63 -9.78 6.32 -10.67
N PHE A 64 -8.79 6.57 -9.81
CA PHE A 64 -8.49 7.87 -9.21
C PHE A 64 -7.49 8.64 -10.10
N ASN A 65 -7.87 8.80 -11.37
CA ASN A 65 -7.11 9.51 -12.38
C ASN A 65 -7.90 10.74 -12.89
N LYS A 66 -7.27 11.60 -13.70
CA LYS A 66 -7.87 12.85 -14.18
C LYS A 66 -9.13 12.65 -15.01
N THR A 67 -9.25 11.51 -15.69
CA THR A 67 -10.37 11.18 -16.59
C THR A 67 -11.56 10.66 -15.80
N ASP A 68 -11.34 9.66 -14.96
CA ASP A 68 -12.38 8.92 -14.26
C ASP A 68 -12.86 9.57 -12.96
N LYS A 69 -12.00 10.35 -12.32
CA LYS A 69 -12.27 11.15 -11.10
C LYS A 69 -12.84 10.39 -9.90
N GLY A 70 -12.77 9.05 -9.85
CA GLY A 70 -13.27 8.26 -8.71
C GLY A 70 -13.65 6.83 -9.08
N CYS A 71 -14.01 6.02 -8.08
CA CYS A 71 -14.44 4.62 -8.29
C CYS A 71 -15.92 4.53 -8.68
N THR A 72 -16.30 3.55 -9.52
CA THR A 72 -17.72 3.29 -9.86
C THR A 72 -18.46 2.44 -8.83
N TYR A 73 -17.72 1.80 -7.92
CA TYR A 73 -18.28 0.87 -6.93
C TYR A 73 -19.34 1.55 -6.05
N ASP A 74 -19.04 2.76 -5.56
CA ASP A 74 -19.96 3.51 -4.69
C ASP A 74 -21.24 3.95 -5.42
N SER A 75 -21.24 3.90 -6.75
CA SER A 75 -22.42 4.17 -7.59
C SER A 75 -23.18 2.91 -8.02
N GLY A 76 -22.85 1.74 -7.46
CA GLY A 76 -23.47 0.46 -7.80
C GLY A 76 -23.16 -0.04 -9.22
N LYS A 77 -22.19 0.58 -9.91
CA LYS A 77 -21.82 0.22 -11.28
C LYS A 77 -20.63 -0.75 -11.29
N PRO A 78 -20.54 -1.66 -12.28
CA PRO A 78 -19.38 -2.54 -12.43
C PRO A 78 -18.05 -1.78 -12.49
N CYS A 79 -16.96 -2.49 -12.18
CA CYS A 79 -15.61 -1.93 -12.31
C CYS A 79 -15.31 -1.59 -13.77
N ARG A 80 -14.79 -0.39 -14.03
CA ARG A 80 -14.36 0.03 -15.38
C ARG A 80 -13.17 -0.76 -15.91
N TYR A 81 -12.33 -1.28 -15.02
CA TYR A 81 -11.10 -2.00 -15.34
C TYR A 81 -11.00 -3.30 -14.55
N PRO A 82 -11.84 -4.31 -14.86
CA PRO A 82 -11.85 -5.57 -14.11
C PRO A 82 -10.46 -6.24 -14.10
N ASP A 83 -9.75 -6.22 -15.22
CA ASP A 83 -8.44 -6.87 -15.37
C ASP A 83 -7.29 -6.11 -14.68
N LYS A 84 -7.52 -4.84 -14.31
CA LYS A 84 -6.53 -4.01 -13.59
C LYS A 84 -6.87 -3.88 -12.11
N LYS A 85 -7.93 -4.53 -11.66
CA LYS A 85 -8.41 -4.40 -10.28
C LYS A 85 -7.36 -4.93 -9.32
N ARG A 86 -7.05 -4.12 -8.30
CA ARG A 86 -6.15 -4.48 -7.21
C ARG A 86 -6.97 -4.79 -5.97
N TYR A 87 -6.74 -5.95 -5.36
CA TYR A 87 -7.36 -6.29 -4.08
C TYR A 87 -6.43 -5.86 -2.95
N SER A 88 -6.99 -5.27 -1.89
CA SER A 88 -6.24 -5.11 -0.65
C SER A 88 -6.27 -6.44 0.12
N MET A 89 -5.29 -6.66 0.99
CA MET A 89 -5.31 -7.82 1.89
C MET A 89 -6.56 -7.82 2.79
N GLU A 90 -6.94 -6.66 3.31
CA GLU A 90 -8.14 -6.52 4.17
C GLU A 90 -9.43 -6.84 3.40
N ALA A 91 -9.51 -6.48 2.11
CA ALA A 91 -10.65 -6.78 1.27
C ALA A 91 -10.86 -8.29 1.03
N THR A 92 -9.82 -9.11 1.26
CA THR A 92 -9.91 -10.58 1.20
C THR A 92 -10.06 -11.21 2.59
N GLY A 93 -10.35 -10.43 3.63
CA GLY A 93 -10.56 -10.92 4.99
C GLY A 93 -9.28 -11.09 5.81
N ILE A 94 -8.12 -10.63 5.32
CA ILE A 94 -6.86 -10.73 6.06
C ILE A 94 -6.76 -9.58 7.06
N ALA A 95 -6.67 -9.92 8.35
CA ALA A 95 -6.33 -8.97 9.41
C ALA A 95 -4.81 -8.70 9.39
N VAL A 96 -4.37 -7.72 8.59
CA VAL A 96 -2.95 -7.44 8.33
C VAL A 96 -2.17 -7.20 9.62
N THR A 97 -2.73 -6.44 10.57
CA THR A 97 -2.07 -6.17 11.86
C THR A 97 -1.81 -7.47 12.65
N ASP A 98 -2.77 -8.37 12.70
CA ASP A 98 -2.64 -9.61 13.46
C ASP A 98 -1.70 -10.60 12.75
N MET A 99 -1.75 -10.65 11.41
CA MET A 99 -0.80 -11.41 10.62
C MET A 99 0.62 -10.94 10.92
N VAL A 100 0.86 -9.64 10.79
CA VAL A 100 2.17 -9.03 10.94
C VAL A 100 2.74 -9.19 12.36
N LYS A 101 1.90 -9.10 13.40
CA LYS A 101 2.30 -9.41 14.79
C LYS A 101 2.66 -10.87 15.03
N LYS A 102 2.08 -11.80 14.25
CA LYS A 102 2.37 -13.24 14.33
C LYS A 102 3.60 -13.62 13.52
N LEU A 103 4.02 -12.81 12.56
CA LEU A 103 5.27 -13.02 11.85
C LEU A 103 6.44 -12.82 12.83
N ASN A 104 7.42 -13.71 12.81
CA ASN A 104 8.65 -13.56 13.59
C ASN A 104 9.59 -12.52 12.96
N LEU A 105 9.05 -11.34 12.65
CA LEU A 105 9.77 -10.22 12.07
C LEU A 105 10.04 -9.19 13.16
N LYS A 106 11.27 -8.68 13.20
CA LYS A 106 11.64 -7.59 14.09
C LYS A 106 11.16 -6.27 13.51
N ILE A 107 9.88 -5.97 13.72
CA ILE A 107 9.24 -4.72 13.33
C ILE A 107 8.89 -3.90 14.56
N GLU A 108 8.89 -2.58 14.38
CA GLU A 108 8.39 -1.66 15.39
C GLU A 108 6.85 -1.61 15.33
N TRP A 109 6.18 -1.96 16.43
CA TRP A 109 4.72 -1.89 16.53
C TRP A 109 4.25 -1.36 17.90
N PRO A 110 3.47 -0.25 17.95
CA PRO A 110 3.08 0.59 16.82
C PRO A 110 4.27 1.35 16.22
N PRO A 111 4.23 1.72 14.92
CA PRO A 111 5.33 2.42 14.26
C PRO A 111 5.54 3.83 14.84
N THR A 112 6.75 4.15 15.29
CA THR A 112 7.12 5.50 15.76
C THR A 112 8.29 6.07 14.97
N ASN A 113 9.25 5.23 14.61
CA ASN A 113 10.45 5.59 13.86
C ASN A 113 10.39 5.12 12.41
N TYR A 114 9.72 4.00 12.13
CA TYR A 114 9.66 3.43 10.78
C TYR A 114 8.22 3.33 10.27
N VAL A 115 8.06 3.35 8.94
CA VAL A 115 6.78 3.05 8.28
C VAL A 115 6.99 1.82 7.42
N TYR A 116 6.18 0.80 7.65
CA TYR A 116 6.24 -0.45 6.91
C TYR A 116 5.05 -0.56 5.96
N ARG A 117 5.30 -1.11 4.78
CA ARG A 117 4.32 -1.39 3.73
C ARG A 117 4.47 -2.86 3.38
N PHE A 118 3.36 -3.56 3.26
CA PHE A 118 3.37 -5.00 2.98
C PHE A 118 2.49 -5.27 1.77
N GLY A 119 2.95 -6.14 0.89
CA GLY A 119 2.12 -6.80 -0.12
C GLY A 119 2.27 -8.30 0.04
N LEU A 120 1.23 -9.05 -0.29
CA LEU A 120 1.25 -10.50 -0.28
C LEU A 120 1.13 -11.02 -1.71
N ILE A 121 2.04 -11.90 -2.09
CA ILE A 121 2.01 -12.57 -3.40
C ILE A 121 1.66 -14.03 -3.14
N CYS A 122 0.55 -14.47 -3.71
CA CYS A 122 0.09 -15.86 -3.63
C CYS A 122 0.34 -16.51 -4.99
N PHE A 123 1.08 -17.61 -5.00
CA PHE A 123 1.33 -18.43 -6.18
C PHE A 123 0.50 -19.71 -6.12
N LYS A 124 0.06 -20.20 -7.28
CA LYS A 124 -0.62 -21.47 -7.46
C LYS A 124 0.04 -22.24 -8.59
#